data_AF-A0A3C1C3U4-F1
#
_entry.id   AF-A0A3C1C3U4-F1
#
_cell.length_a   1.000
_cell.length_b   1.000
_cell.length_c   1.000
_cell.angle_alpha   90.00
_cell.angle_beta   90.00
_cell.angle_gamma   90.00
#
_symmetry.space_group_name_H-M   'P 1'
#
loop_
_entity.id
_entity.type
_entity.pdbx_description
1 polymer ?
#
loop_
_entity_poly.entity_id
_entity_poly.type
_entity_poly.pdbx_seq_one_letter_code
_entity_poly.pdbx_strand_id
1 'polypeptide(L)' 'RKGSPMQRALSAEILDAYKNQGNAVKKRDDVHKMAAANKAFAHYRW' A
#
# COMPACT_ATOMS: atom_id res chain seq x y z
N ARG A 1 -0.91 0.54 14.95
CA ARG A 1 -1.41 -0.76 15.48
C ARG A 1 -2.45 -0.47 16.57
N LYS A 2 -3.56 -1.23 16.65
CA LYS A 2 -4.60 -1.00 17.66
C LYS A 2 -3.97 -1.18 19.06
N GLY A 3 -3.95 -0.11 19.86
CA GLY A 3 -3.42 -0.12 21.24
C GLY A 3 -2.13 0.67 21.49
N SER A 4 -1.49 1.25 20.47
CA SER A 4 -0.29 2.10 20.65
C SER A 4 -0.64 3.60 20.54
N PRO A 5 0.01 4.51 21.30
CA PRO A 5 -0.09 5.95 21.07
C PRO A 5 0.22 6.31 19.61
N MET A 6 -0.47 7.31 19.05
CA MET A 6 -0.38 7.64 17.62
C MET A 6 1.06 7.93 17.17
N GLN A 7 1.88 8.57 18.01
CA GLN A 7 3.31 8.82 17.71
C GLN A 7 4.11 7.52 17.53
N ARG A 8 3.87 6.50 18.35
CA ARG A 8 4.52 5.19 18.22
C ARG A 8 3.98 4.40 17.03
N ALA A 9 2.69 4.51 16.74
CA ALA A 9 2.10 3.87 15.57
C ALA A 9 2.65 4.46 14.26
N LEU A 10 2.75 5.79 14.17
CA LEU A 10 3.26 6.50 12.99
C LEU A 10 4.75 6.23 12.74
N SER A 11 5.57 6.32 13.79
CA SER A 11 7.01 6.03 13.66
C SER A 11 7.28 4.59 13.22
N ALA A 12 6.54 3.61 13.75
CA ALA A 12 6.62 2.23 13.32
C ALA A 12 6.19 2.06 11.84
N GLU A 13 5.11 2.73 11.43
CA GLU A 13 4.61 2.66 10.05
C GLU A 13 5.58 3.29 9.04
N ILE A 14 6.25 4.39 9.41
CA ILE A 14 7.31 5.00 8.58
C ILE A 14 8.52 4.08 8.47
N LEU A 15 8.94 3.44 9.57
CA LEU A 15 10.04 2.47 9.58
C LEU A 15 9.73 1.23 8.73
N ASP A 16 8.51 0.72 8.83
CA ASP A 16 8.04 -0.41 8.03
C ASP A 16 8.01 -0.03 6.54
N ALA A 17 7.50 1.16 6.20
CA ALA A 17 7.49 1.67 4.83
C ALA A 17 8.90 1.86 4.25
N TYR A 18 9.86 2.36 5.05
CA TYR A 18 11.26 2.47 4.65
C TYR A 18 11.87 1.11 4.31
N LYS A 19 11.48 0.06 5.03
CA LYS A 19 11.92 -1.32 4.75
C LYS A 19 11.16 -1.98 3.60
N ASN A 20 10.37 -1.24 2.83
CA ASN A 20 9.44 -1.77 1.82
C ASN A 20 8.49 -2.84 2.39
N GLN A 21 8.11 -2.70 3.66
CA GLN A 21 7.22 -3.61 4.35
C GLN A 21 6.00 -2.86 4.89
N GLY A 22 5.00 -3.62 5.34
CA GLY A 22 3.79 -3.07 5.93
C GLY A 22 2.63 -2.92 4.95
N ASN A 23 1.48 -2.52 5.52
CA ASN A 23 0.21 -2.50 4.80
C ASN A 23 0.17 -1.50 3.65
N ALA A 24 0.92 -0.40 3.75
CA ALA A 24 1.00 0.61 2.69
C ALA A 24 1.63 0.03 1.41
N VAL A 25 2.74 -0.70 1.56
CA VAL A 25 3.43 -1.34 0.44
C VAL A 25 2.60 -2.48 -0.14
N LYS A 26 2.00 -3.31 0.72
CA LYS A 26 1.09 -4.38 0.28
C LYS A 26 -0.07 -3.83 -0.56
N LYS A 27 -0.73 -2.76 -0.10
CA LYS A 27 -1.82 -2.11 -0.85
C LYS A 27 -1.34 -1.60 -2.21
N ARG A 28 -0.16 -0.98 -2.28
CA ARG A 28 0.43 -0.52 -3.54
C ARG A 28 0.62 -1.69 -4.51
N ASP A 29 1.23 -2.78 -4.05
CA ASP A 29 1.56 -3.93 -4.91
C ASP A 29 0.29 -4.68 -5.35
N ASP A 30 -0.72 -4.80 -4.48
CA ASP A 30 -2.02 -5.37 -4.81
C ASP A 30 -2.74 -4.54 -5.89
N VAL A 31 -2.70 -3.21 -5.79
CA VAL A 31 -3.25 -2.31 -6.81
C VAL A 31 -2.50 -2.45 -8.13
N HIS A 32 -1.17 -2.56 -8.12
CA HIS A 32 -0.40 -2.79 -9.36
C HIS A 32 -0.72 -4.13 -10.02
N LYS A 33 -0.88 -5.20 -9.24
CA LYS A 33 -1.33 -6.51 -9.76
C LYS A 33 -2.72 -6.43 -10.36
N MET A 34 -3.67 -5.78 -9.68
CA MET A 34 -5.02 -5.56 -10.21
C MET A 34 -5.00 -4.71 -11.47
N ALA A 35 -4.14 -3.69 -11.56
CA ALA A 35 -4.01 -2.87 -12.76
C ALA A 35 -3.46 -3.69 -13.95
N ALA A 36 -2.49 -4.58 -13.71
CA ALA A 36 -2.00 -5.49 -14.74
C ALA A 36 -3.08 -6.48 -15.22
N ALA A 37 -3.90 -7.00 -14.30
CA ALA A 37 -5.03 -7.88 -14.63
C ALA A 37 -6.11 -7.15 -15.46
N ASN A 38 -6.35 -5.87 -15.16
CA ASN A 38 -7.34 -5.04 -15.85
C ASN A 38 -6.77 -4.28 -17.05
N LYS A 39 -5.60 -4.68 -17.57
CA LYS A 39 -4.97 -4.03 -18.72
C LYS A 39 -5.86 -4.02 -19.97
N ALA A 40 -6.71 -5.03 -20.14
CA ALA A 40 -7.69 -5.08 -21.24
C ALA A 40 -8.71 -3.93 -21.22
N PHE A 41 -9.00 -3.37 -20.04
CA PHE A 41 -9.91 -2.24 -19.87
C PHE A 41 -9.21 -0.87 -20.03
N ALA A 42 -7.90 -0.85 -20.34
CA ALA A 42 -7.17 0.40 -20.54
C ALA A 42 -7.72 1.26 -21.69
N HIS A 43 -8.40 0.63 -22.65
CA HIS A 43 -9.03 1.30 -23.79
C HIS A 43 -10.32 2.04 -23.44
N TYR A 44 -10.96 1.78 -22.28
CA TYR A 44 -12.10 2.56 -21.77
C TYR A 44 -11.65 3.85 -21.08
N ARG A 45 -10.57 4.46 -21.57
CA ARG A 45 -10.06 5.74 -21.06
C ARG A 45 -11.04 6.83 -21.50
N TRP A 46 -11.66 7.52 -20.54
CA TRP A 46 -12.33 8.81 -20.77
C TRP A 46 -11.31 9.85 -21.23
#